data_AF-A0A6I3XF54-F1
#
_entry.id   AF-A0A6I3XF54-F1
#
_cell.length_a   1.000
_cell.length_b   1.000
_cell.length_c   1.000
_cell.angle_alpha   90.00
_cell.angle_beta   90.00
_cell.angle_gamma   90.00
#
_symmetry.space_group_name_H-M   'P 1'
#
loop_
_entity.id
_entity.type
_entity.pdbx_description
1 polymer ?
#
loop_
_entity_poly.entity_id
_entity_poly.type
_entity_poly.pdbx_seq_one_letter_code
_entity_poly.pdbx_strand_id
1 'polypeptide(L)'
;MPQFRLARISLLLAAIGLNAASALTGAAYAQDKPAAPAEAPKDTVRPEIFKLVDPAQIKPLMDAKNYDEVKNRLAQADALPNKSVYEDFVLNRMRISLASATNDNATLTKALEAVINSGKLQAAEQRDFVLALANQYYNSKDYAKAITWFNRYQTETGDTKVRQYIIRAHYFNNDFATAKTELQKDLEAHQKAGTTPKVEELQLLANSGAKTKDQATYLLALENLVRYYPSDDYWLDLLSRTQGKASYSNRFALDVLRLEKAAVSKMAAEEYTALAELALLAGQPIEAKQALDAGFANGVLGTGNKAGEHKKLRAQADKQAADDTKNIGTGEASARKSKNGTGLINLGYAYVTLGQFDKGIALIQEGIAKGGLQNADDAKLRLGYSYALAGRKDDAIKTLQGVTGADGRGDLARYWIMWVNRPAAGAAQAQAAQ
;
A
#
# COMPACT_ATOMS: atom_id res chain seq x y z
N MET A 1 22.01 3.36 5.91
CA MET A 1 22.42 4.03 7.17
C MET A 1 22.59 3.12 8.40
N PRO A 2 21.95 1.94 8.57
CA PRO A 2 22.20 1.09 9.76
C PRO A 2 23.58 0.40 9.75
N GLN A 3 24.07 -0.06 8.60
CA GLN A 3 25.37 -0.74 8.47
C GLN A 3 26.55 0.12 8.96
N PHE A 4 26.55 1.42 8.67
CA PHE A 4 27.59 2.35 9.14
C PHE A 4 27.58 2.57 10.66
N ARG A 5 26.41 2.47 11.31
CA ARG A 5 26.33 2.55 12.79
C ARG A 5 26.85 1.26 13.42
N LEU A 6 26.52 0.10 12.86
CA LEU A 6 26.99 -1.20 13.34
C LEU A 6 28.49 -1.39 13.17
N ALA A 7 29.07 -0.97 12.04
CA ALA A 7 30.52 -1.01 11.85
C ALA A 7 31.26 -0.21 12.94
N ARG A 8 30.73 0.95 13.34
CA ARG A 8 31.29 1.77 14.43
C ARG A 8 31.14 1.11 15.79
N ILE A 9 29.99 0.49 16.08
CA ILE A 9 29.75 -0.24 17.34
C ILE A 9 30.68 -1.46 17.42
N SER A 10 30.87 -2.19 16.32
CA SER A 10 31.75 -3.36 16.27
C SER A 10 33.23 -3.02 16.40
N LEU A 11 33.66 -1.82 15.98
CA LEU A 11 35.03 -1.31 16.17
C LEU A 11 35.30 -0.80 17.59
N LEU A 12 34.27 -0.48 18.37
CA LEU A 12 34.39 -0.20 19.80
C LEU A 12 34.57 -1.54 20.54
N LEU A 13 35.80 -2.04 20.58
CA LEU A 13 36.15 -3.20 21.40
C LEU A 13 36.05 -2.81 22.87
N ALA A 14 35.08 -3.40 23.57
CA ALA A 14 34.91 -3.27 25.02
C ALA A 14 36.22 -3.68 25.72
N ALA A 15 36.61 -2.94 26.76
CA ALA A 15 37.88 -3.02 27.48
C ALA A 15 38.47 -4.44 27.51
N ILE A 16 39.44 -4.70 26.62
CA ILE A 16 40.14 -5.97 26.56
C ILE A 16 41.14 -5.97 27.73
N GLY A 17 40.76 -6.61 28.84
CA GLY A 17 41.62 -6.74 30.00
C GLY A 17 42.80 -7.67 29.70
N LEU A 18 44.01 -7.10 29.59
CA LEU A 18 45.25 -7.87 29.58
C LEU A 18 45.64 -8.15 31.04
N ASN A 19 45.19 -9.27 31.61
CA ASN A 19 45.72 -9.72 32.89
C ASN A 19 47.01 -10.50 32.65
N ALA A 20 48.14 -9.78 32.59
CA ALA A 20 49.45 -10.37 32.75
C ALA A 20 49.64 -10.71 34.24
N ALA A 21 49.20 -11.89 34.67
CA ALA A 21 49.55 -12.41 35.98
C ALA A 21 51.04 -12.81 35.95
N SER A 22 51.91 -11.91 36.41
CA SER A 22 53.29 -12.21 36.73
C SER A 22 53.33 -13.24 37.86
N ALA A 23 53.57 -14.50 37.51
CA ALA A 23 53.93 -15.54 38.46
C ALA A 23 55.32 -15.22 39.02
N LEU A 24 55.37 -14.57 40.18
CA LEU A 24 56.55 -14.52 41.03
C LEU A 24 56.27 -15.36 42.26
N THR A 25 56.93 -16.50 42.29
CA THR A 25 57.06 -17.42 43.41
C THR A 25 57.59 -16.69 44.65
N GLY A 26 56.82 -16.75 45.73
CA GLY A 26 57.26 -16.40 47.08
C GLY A 26 56.60 -17.36 48.06
N ALA A 27 57.33 -18.39 48.47
CA ALA A 27 56.91 -19.28 49.55
C ALA A 27 56.98 -18.53 50.88
N ALA A 28 55.83 -18.35 51.55
CA ALA A 28 55.76 -18.04 52.97
C ALA A 28 54.47 -18.66 53.54
N TYR A 29 54.61 -19.28 54.70
CA TYR A 29 53.65 -20.16 55.34
C TYR A 29 52.35 -19.47 55.79
N ALA A 30 51.24 -20.15 55.50
CA ALA A 30 49.91 -20.20 56.11
C ALA A 30 49.44 -19.13 57.13
N GLN A 31 48.30 -18.50 56.81
CA GLN A 31 47.20 -18.33 57.76
C GLN A 31 45.85 -18.44 57.01
N ASP A 32 45.08 -19.49 57.32
CA ASP A 32 43.80 -19.81 56.69
C ASP A 32 42.77 -18.68 56.86
N LYS A 33 42.48 -18.01 55.74
CA LYS A 33 41.30 -17.15 55.58
C LYS A 33 40.35 -17.90 54.64
N PRO A 34 39.04 -18.01 54.94
CA PRO A 34 38.11 -18.69 54.06
C PRO A 34 38.23 -18.09 52.66
N ALA A 35 38.54 -18.94 51.67
CA ALA A 35 38.60 -18.55 50.27
C ALA A 35 37.30 -17.86 49.90
N ALA A 36 37.39 -16.58 49.51
CA ALA A 36 36.30 -15.89 48.84
C ALA A 36 35.85 -16.76 47.66
N PRO A 37 34.54 -16.87 47.37
CA PRO A 37 34.06 -17.60 46.20
C PRO A 37 34.84 -17.09 44.99
N ALA A 38 35.51 -18.02 44.28
CA ALA A 38 36.33 -17.69 43.13
C ALA A 38 35.50 -16.83 42.16
N GLU A 39 35.92 -15.59 41.94
CA GLU A 39 35.33 -14.73 40.92
C GLU A 39 35.29 -15.52 39.61
N ALA A 40 34.14 -15.52 38.93
CA ALA A 40 34.03 -16.13 37.61
C ALA A 40 35.20 -15.63 36.73
N PRO A 41 35.88 -16.51 35.98
CA PRO A 41 37.04 -16.12 35.19
C PRO A 41 36.68 -14.92 34.31
N LYS A 42 37.43 -13.83 34.47
CA LYS A 42 37.23 -12.60 33.71
C LYS A 42 37.43 -12.92 32.23
N ASP A 43 36.51 -12.44 31.39
CA ASP A 43 36.61 -12.55 29.94
C ASP A 43 37.89 -11.83 29.46
N THR A 44 38.86 -12.58 28.93
CA THR A 44 40.14 -12.06 28.44
C THR A 44 40.49 -12.64 27.07
N VAL A 45 41.23 -11.86 26.27
CA VAL A 45 41.83 -12.32 25.01
C VAL A 45 43.30 -12.66 25.25
N ARG A 46 43.76 -13.85 24.83
CA ARG A 46 45.18 -14.21 25.00
C ARG A 46 46.11 -13.29 24.19
N PRO A 47 47.36 -13.08 24.64
CA PRO A 47 48.29 -12.15 23.99
C PRO A 47 48.50 -12.41 22.49
N GLU A 48 48.50 -13.68 22.07
CA GLU A 48 48.69 -14.07 20.66
C GLU A 48 47.55 -13.57 19.78
N ILE A 49 46.30 -13.67 20.25
CA ILE A 49 45.13 -13.16 19.52
C ILE A 49 45.07 -11.63 19.65
N PHE A 50 45.35 -11.08 20.83
CA PHE A 50 45.31 -9.63 21.04
C PHE A 50 46.23 -8.88 20.08
N LYS A 51 47.46 -9.37 19.84
CA LYS A 51 48.39 -8.78 18.86
C LYS A 51 47.81 -8.72 17.44
N LEU A 52 46.93 -9.64 17.09
CA LEU A 52 46.29 -9.71 15.77
C LEU A 52 45.06 -8.82 15.66
N VAL A 53 44.37 -8.53 16.76
CA VAL A 53 43.09 -7.80 16.79
C VAL A 53 43.11 -6.50 17.59
N ASP A 54 44.30 -6.03 17.95
CA ASP A 54 44.51 -4.80 18.70
C ASP A 54 43.78 -3.63 17.98
N PRO A 55 42.77 -3.01 18.62
CA PRO A 55 42.02 -1.91 18.02
C PRO A 55 42.92 -0.76 17.53
N ALA A 56 44.04 -0.51 18.22
CA ALA A 56 44.98 0.54 17.86
C ALA A 56 45.68 0.27 16.51
N GLN A 57 45.81 -1.00 16.11
CA GLN A 57 46.38 -1.41 14.83
C GLN A 57 45.32 -1.62 13.76
N ILE A 58 44.16 -2.20 14.14
CA ILE A 58 43.09 -2.51 13.19
C ILE A 58 42.40 -1.26 12.69
N LYS A 59 42.14 -0.27 13.55
CA LYS A 59 41.43 0.95 13.13
C LYS A 59 42.16 1.71 12.00
N PRO A 60 43.47 2.01 12.09
CA PRO A 60 44.20 2.61 10.97
C PRO A 60 44.16 1.78 9.68
N LEU A 61 44.21 0.45 9.76
CA LEU A 61 44.11 -0.43 8.59
C LEU A 61 42.73 -0.34 7.94
N MET A 62 41.67 -0.34 8.74
CA MET A 62 40.29 -0.16 8.26
C MET A 62 40.08 1.23 7.64
N ASP A 63 40.58 2.30 8.26
CA ASP A 63 40.49 3.67 7.76
C ASP A 63 41.27 3.85 6.45
N ALA A 64 42.44 3.21 6.33
CA ALA A 64 43.26 3.18 5.13
C ALA A 64 42.75 2.19 4.05
N LYS A 65 41.63 1.50 4.30
CA LYS A 65 41.06 0.44 3.42
C LYS A 65 42.03 -0.70 3.13
N ASN A 66 43.01 -0.96 4.00
CA ASN A 66 43.90 -2.11 3.92
C ASN A 66 43.17 -3.37 4.45
N TYR A 67 42.12 -3.76 3.76
CA TYR A 67 41.23 -4.86 4.16
C TYR A 67 41.90 -6.23 4.05
N ASP A 68 42.84 -6.39 3.11
CA ASP A 68 43.58 -7.65 2.94
C ASP A 68 44.45 -7.97 4.15
N GLU A 69 45.10 -6.97 4.74
CA GLU A 69 45.88 -7.17 5.97
C GLU A 69 44.99 -7.55 7.15
N VAL A 70 43.83 -6.88 7.31
CA VAL A 70 42.86 -7.24 8.36
C VAL A 70 42.34 -8.67 8.17
N LYS A 71 42.10 -9.08 6.92
CA LYS A 71 41.70 -10.45 6.57
C LYS A 71 42.79 -11.47 6.90
N ASN A 72 44.06 -11.16 6.61
CA ASN A 72 45.19 -12.02 6.93
C ASN A 72 45.35 -12.21 8.45
N ARG A 73 45.18 -11.14 9.23
CA ARG A 73 45.22 -11.21 10.70
C ARG A 73 44.10 -12.07 11.29
N LEU A 74 42.88 -11.96 10.73
CA LEU A 74 41.77 -12.86 11.08
C LEU A 74 42.11 -14.32 10.81
N ALA A 75 42.68 -14.63 9.64
CA ALA A 75 43.05 -15.99 9.28
C ALA A 75 44.14 -16.56 10.21
N GLN A 76 45.12 -15.75 10.61
CA GLN A 76 46.13 -16.14 11.60
C GLN A 76 45.50 -16.43 12.97
N ALA A 77 44.55 -15.60 13.42
CA ALA A 77 43.84 -15.82 14.68
C ALA A 77 42.97 -17.09 14.63
N ASP A 78 42.38 -17.39 13.48
CA ASP A 78 41.58 -18.59 13.25
C ASP A 78 42.40 -19.87 13.30
N ALA A 79 43.64 -19.85 12.82
CA ALA A 79 44.55 -20.98 12.85
C ALA A 79 44.96 -21.39 14.28
N LEU A 80 44.79 -20.52 15.28
CA LEU A 80 45.13 -20.84 16.66
C LEU A 80 44.08 -21.78 17.29
N PRO A 81 44.50 -22.90 17.91
CA PRO A 81 43.58 -23.87 18.52
C PRO A 81 43.01 -23.36 19.86
N ASN A 82 41.96 -24.03 20.34
CA ASN A 82 41.37 -23.87 21.68
C ASN A 82 40.97 -22.43 22.04
N LYS A 83 40.35 -21.71 21.09
CA LYS A 83 39.81 -20.36 21.34
C LYS A 83 38.67 -20.42 22.35
N SER A 84 38.61 -19.44 23.24
CA SER A 84 37.46 -19.27 24.15
C SER A 84 36.27 -18.65 23.43
N VAL A 85 35.06 -18.81 23.99
CA VAL A 85 33.84 -18.16 23.47
C VAL A 85 33.99 -16.64 23.40
N TYR A 86 34.72 -16.03 24.36
CA TYR A 86 34.97 -14.60 24.37
C TYR A 86 35.95 -14.17 23.27
N GLU A 87 36.98 -14.97 22.99
CA GLU A 87 37.89 -14.72 21.87
C GLU A 87 37.16 -14.82 20.53
N ASP A 88 36.33 -15.85 20.34
CA ASP A 88 35.49 -15.96 19.15
C ASP A 88 34.51 -14.78 19.01
N PHE A 89 33.93 -14.30 20.11
CA PHE A 89 33.11 -13.09 20.12
C PHE A 89 33.88 -11.86 19.63
N VAL A 90 35.10 -11.65 20.13
CA VAL A 90 35.98 -10.54 19.72
C VAL A 90 36.35 -10.64 18.23
N LEU A 91 36.76 -11.82 17.77
CA LEU A 91 37.08 -12.06 16.36
C LEU A 91 35.88 -11.80 15.45
N ASN A 92 34.68 -12.25 15.84
CA ASN A 92 33.48 -12.04 15.04
C ASN A 92 33.03 -10.58 15.00
N ARG A 93 33.21 -9.78 16.06
CA ARG A 93 32.99 -8.32 15.98
C ARG A 93 33.93 -7.66 14.96
N MET A 94 35.20 -8.07 14.92
CA MET A 94 36.13 -7.59 13.91
C MET A 94 35.72 -8.02 12.50
N ARG A 95 35.24 -9.26 12.32
CA ARG A 95 34.66 -9.73 11.03
C ARG A 95 33.47 -8.89 10.60
N ILE A 96 32.56 -8.52 11.51
CA ILE A 96 31.41 -7.66 11.20
C ILE A 96 31.90 -6.31 10.66
N SER A 97 32.90 -5.71 11.28
CA SER A 97 33.46 -4.44 10.79
C SER A 97 34.07 -4.59 9.40
N LEU A 98 34.91 -5.60 9.19
CA LEU A 98 35.55 -5.86 7.90
C LEU A 98 34.50 -6.13 6.82
N ALA A 99 33.58 -7.07 7.07
CA ALA A 99 32.55 -7.49 6.14
C ALA A 99 31.58 -6.36 5.79
N SER A 100 31.25 -5.49 6.75
CA SER A 100 30.45 -4.29 6.48
C SER A 100 31.18 -3.31 5.56
N ALA A 101 32.50 -3.15 5.71
CA ALA A 101 33.30 -2.23 4.91
C ALA A 101 33.57 -2.77 3.49
N THR A 102 33.65 -4.08 3.32
CA THR A 102 33.91 -4.75 2.04
C THR A 102 32.64 -5.21 1.31
N ASN A 103 31.46 -5.00 1.91
CA ASN A 103 30.18 -5.54 1.43
C ASN A 103 30.15 -7.08 1.31
N ASP A 104 30.93 -7.79 2.14
CA ASP A 104 30.89 -9.25 2.24
C ASP A 104 29.67 -9.69 3.06
N ASN A 105 28.54 -9.79 2.37
CA ASN A 105 27.25 -10.13 2.99
C ASN A 105 27.23 -11.51 3.65
N ALA A 106 27.97 -12.49 3.11
CA ALA A 106 27.98 -13.85 3.63
C ALA A 106 28.74 -13.91 4.97
N THR A 107 29.92 -13.30 5.02
CA THR A 107 30.69 -13.19 6.26
C THR A 107 29.98 -12.33 7.29
N LEU A 108 29.38 -11.21 6.87
CA LEU A 108 28.62 -10.34 7.77
C LEU A 108 27.49 -11.09 8.48
N THR A 109 26.70 -11.87 7.73
CA THR A 109 25.57 -12.64 8.27
C THR A 109 26.04 -13.67 9.29
N LYS A 110 27.04 -14.48 8.95
CA LYS A 110 27.59 -15.50 9.86
C LYS A 110 28.18 -14.90 11.13
N ALA A 111 28.91 -13.79 10.99
CA ALA A 111 29.54 -13.13 12.12
C ALA A 111 28.50 -12.46 13.04
N LEU A 112 27.44 -11.86 12.50
CA LEU A 112 26.30 -11.36 13.28
C LEU A 112 25.63 -12.48 14.09
N GLU A 113 25.34 -13.63 13.45
CA GLU A 113 24.77 -14.80 14.15
C GLU A 113 25.67 -15.28 15.28
N ALA A 114 26.98 -15.42 15.02
CA ALA A 114 27.94 -15.85 16.03
C ALA A 114 28.00 -14.87 17.22
N VAL A 115 28.01 -13.56 16.95
CA VAL A 115 28.06 -12.54 18.01
C VAL A 115 26.76 -12.54 18.84
N ILE A 116 25.60 -12.63 18.20
CA ILE A 116 24.29 -12.71 18.89
C ILE A 116 24.17 -13.97 19.74
N ASN A 117 24.66 -15.10 19.24
CA ASN A 117 24.56 -16.40 19.93
C ASN A 117 25.65 -16.60 21.00
N SER A 118 26.65 -15.73 21.07
CA SER A 118 27.71 -15.79 22.09
C SER A 118 27.20 -15.56 23.52
N GLY A 119 26.06 -14.88 23.68
CA GLY A 119 25.54 -14.44 24.98
C GLY A 119 26.38 -13.34 25.65
N LYS A 120 27.33 -12.73 24.94
CA LYS A 120 28.27 -11.72 25.48
C LYS A 120 27.85 -10.27 25.20
N LEU A 121 26.83 -10.03 24.38
CA LEU A 121 26.33 -8.67 24.13
C LEU A 121 25.54 -8.15 25.33
N GLN A 122 25.69 -6.87 25.63
CA GLN A 122 24.77 -6.18 26.55
C GLN A 122 23.38 -6.10 25.92
N ALA A 123 22.32 -6.00 26.74
CA ALA A 123 20.94 -6.01 26.25
C ALA A 123 20.65 -4.95 25.16
N ALA A 124 21.23 -3.76 25.25
CA ALA A 124 21.07 -2.74 24.22
C ALA A 124 21.75 -3.14 22.89
N GLU A 125 23.01 -3.61 22.94
CA GLU A 125 23.72 -4.10 21.76
C GLU A 125 23.06 -5.36 21.17
N GLN A 126 22.55 -6.27 22.01
CA GLN A 126 21.81 -7.45 21.57
C GLN A 126 20.67 -7.06 20.63
N ARG A 127 19.86 -6.07 21.02
CA ARG A 127 18.75 -5.57 20.20
C ARG A 127 19.22 -4.98 18.88
N ASP A 128 20.29 -4.19 18.89
CA ASP A 128 20.86 -3.58 17.67
C ASP A 128 21.40 -4.64 16.70
N PHE A 129 22.09 -5.66 17.21
CA PHE A 129 22.63 -6.76 16.39
C PHE A 129 21.50 -7.67 15.86
N VAL A 130 20.47 -7.96 16.65
CA VAL A 130 19.28 -8.69 16.19
C VAL A 130 18.60 -7.95 15.04
N LEU A 131 18.41 -6.64 15.15
CA LEU A 131 17.86 -5.82 14.06
C LEU A 131 18.77 -5.80 12.83
N ALA A 132 20.09 -5.70 13.04
CA ALA A 132 21.07 -5.76 11.96
C ALA A 132 20.94 -7.05 11.15
N LEU A 133 20.87 -8.19 11.85
CA LEU A 133 20.78 -9.50 11.23
C LEU A 133 19.44 -9.70 10.52
N ALA A 134 18.33 -9.24 11.11
CA ALA A 134 17.02 -9.27 10.45
C ALA A 134 17.03 -8.49 9.12
N ASN A 135 17.59 -7.28 9.12
CA ASN A 135 17.75 -6.47 7.91
C ASN A 135 18.70 -7.12 6.90
N GLN A 136 19.77 -7.76 7.37
CA GLN A 136 20.71 -8.46 6.49
C GLN A 136 20.00 -9.59 5.74
N TYR A 137 19.23 -10.42 6.44
CA TYR A 137 18.44 -11.49 5.82
C TYR A 137 17.36 -10.95 4.87
N TYR A 138 16.70 -9.85 5.24
CA TYR A 138 15.73 -9.20 4.38
C TYR A 138 16.36 -8.74 3.05
N ASN A 139 17.49 -8.04 3.13
CA ASN A 139 18.19 -7.51 1.96
C ASN A 139 18.81 -8.61 1.10
N SER A 140 19.25 -9.71 1.71
CA SER A 140 19.73 -10.89 1.00
C SER A 140 18.59 -11.78 0.47
N LYS A 141 17.33 -11.36 0.65
CA LYS A 141 16.10 -12.07 0.21
C LYS A 141 15.87 -13.42 0.87
N ASP A 142 16.53 -13.69 2.02
CA ASP A 142 16.20 -14.83 2.87
C ASP A 142 15.05 -14.41 3.79
N TYR A 143 13.86 -14.32 3.21
CA TYR A 143 12.69 -13.77 3.89
C TYR A 143 12.23 -14.65 5.05
N ALA A 144 12.40 -15.97 4.97
CA ALA A 144 12.09 -16.89 6.05
C ALA A 144 12.88 -16.53 7.32
N LYS A 145 14.20 -16.36 7.20
CA LYS A 145 15.01 -15.94 8.35
C LYS A 145 14.75 -14.49 8.74
N ALA A 146 14.54 -13.59 7.77
CA ALA A 146 14.18 -12.21 8.07
C ALA A 146 12.94 -12.13 8.98
N ILE A 147 11.89 -12.91 8.67
CA ILE A 147 10.67 -13.02 9.49
C ILE A 147 11.02 -13.49 10.91
N THR A 148 11.79 -14.57 11.05
CA THR A 148 12.22 -15.09 12.37
C THR A 148 12.92 -14.01 13.20
N TRP A 149 13.89 -13.31 12.61
CA TRP A 149 14.71 -12.33 13.32
C TRP A 149 13.97 -11.01 13.59
N PHE A 150 13.10 -10.55 12.69
CA PHE A 150 12.24 -9.40 12.98
C PHE A 150 11.20 -9.69 14.07
N ASN A 151 10.59 -10.89 14.08
CA ASN A 151 9.68 -11.30 15.14
C ASN A 151 10.39 -11.36 16.51
N ARG A 152 11.63 -11.88 16.53
CA ARG A 152 12.47 -11.84 17.72
C ARG A 152 12.72 -10.41 18.18
N TYR A 153 13.14 -9.52 17.28
CA TYR A 153 13.35 -8.10 17.59
C TYR A 153 12.10 -7.45 18.19
N GLN A 154 10.94 -7.65 17.56
CA GLN A 154 9.68 -7.09 18.03
C GLN A 154 9.30 -7.64 19.42
N THR A 155 9.54 -8.91 19.70
CA THR A 155 9.28 -9.53 21.00
C THR A 155 10.21 -8.99 22.10
N GLU A 156 11.49 -8.80 21.79
CA GLU A 156 12.49 -8.31 22.76
C GLU A 156 12.39 -6.79 23.01
N THR A 157 11.81 -6.03 22.08
CA THR A 157 11.82 -4.55 22.13
C THR A 157 10.44 -3.92 22.31
N GLY A 158 9.38 -4.63 21.90
CA GLY A 158 8.04 -4.06 21.72
C GLY A 158 7.93 -3.10 20.53
N ASP A 159 8.97 -2.94 19.69
CA ASP A 159 8.95 -2.02 18.55
C ASP A 159 8.07 -2.58 17.43
N THR A 160 6.91 -1.95 17.22
CA THR A 160 5.96 -2.32 16.17
C THR A 160 6.34 -1.78 14.80
N LYS A 161 7.35 -0.90 14.68
CA LYS A 161 7.77 -0.32 13.39
C LYS A 161 8.36 -1.37 12.44
N VAL A 162 8.85 -2.50 12.97
CA VAL A 162 9.36 -3.58 12.13
C VAL A 162 8.26 -4.42 11.47
N ARG A 163 7.02 -4.29 11.93
CA ARG A 163 5.87 -5.07 11.43
C ARG A 163 5.70 -4.97 9.92
N GLN A 164 5.86 -3.78 9.35
CA GLN A 164 5.77 -3.58 7.89
C GLN A 164 6.80 -4.43 7.11
N TYR A 165 8.01 -4.66 7.66
CA TYR A 165 9.02 -5.51 7.04
C TYR A 165 8.64 -6.98 7.16
N ILE A 166 8.04 -7.39 8.28
CA ILE A 166 7.55 -8.76 8.50
C ILE A 166 6.47 -9.10 7.46
N ILE A 167 5.46 -8.24 7.31
CA ILE A 167 4.37 -8.44 6.33
C ILE A 167 4.91 -8.50 4.90
N ARG A 168 5.79 -7.56 4.52
CA ARG A 168 6.43 -7.58 3.20
C ARG A 168 7.27 -8.84 2.99
N ALA A 169 7.97 -9.31 4.03
CA ALA A 169 8.74 -10.54 3.96
C ALA A 169 7.82 -11.76 3.77
N HIS A 170 6.67 -11.85 4.44
CA HIS A 170 5.67 -12.90 4.16
C HIS A 170 5.26 -12.89 2.68
N TYR A 171 4.92 -11.72 2.14
CA TYR A 171 4.57 -11.57 0.73
C TYR A 171 5.69 -12.05 -0.20
N PHE A 172 6.93 -11.59 0.00
CA PHE A 172 8.05 -11.98 -0.85
C PHE A 172 8.50 -13.44 -0.66
N ASN A 173 8.15 -14.04 0.48
CA ASN A 173 8.32 -15.47 0.74
C ASN A 173 7.16 -16.32 0.16
N ASN A 174 6.27 -15.72 -0.65
CA ASN A 174 5.06 -16.32 -1.20
C ASN A 174 4.01 -16.76 -0.16
N ASP A 175 4.14 -16.32 1.08
CA ASP A 175 3.11 -16.49 2.12
C ASP A 175 2.07 -15.36 2.02
N PHE A 176 1.32 -15.39 0.91
CA PHE A 176 0.30 -14.39 0.61
C PHE A 176 -0.88 -14.44 1.60
N ALA A 177 -1.13 -15.60 2.22
CA ALA A 177 -2.22 -15.79 3.18
C ALA A 177 -1.96 -15.00 4.47
N THR A 178 -0.74 -15.10 5.02
CA THR A 178 -0.35 -14.32 6.19
C THR A 178 -0.27 -12.83 5.85
N ALA A 179 0.36 -12.47 4.73
CA ALA A 179 0.46 -11.08 4.29
C ALA A 179 -0.93 -10.42 4.16
N LYS A 180 -1.88 -11.09 3.49
CA LYS A 180 -3.28 -10.64 3.40
C LYS A 180 -3.90 -10.44 4.78
N THR A 181 -3.80 -11.43 5.66
CA THR A 181 -4.44 -11.39 6.99
C THR A 181 -3.92 -10.22 7.82
N GLU A 182 -2.60 -10.01 7.82
CA GLU A 182 -1.99 -8.93 8.61
C GLU A 182 -2.27 -7.54 8.02
N LEU A 183 -2.34 -7.41 6.69
CA LEU A 183 -2.72 -6.16 6.01
C LEU A 183 -4.19 -5.81 6.21
N GLN A 184 -5.09 -6.80 6.27
CA GLN A 184 -6.50 -6.56 6.60
C GLN A 184 -6.66 -6.06 8.03
N LYS A 185 -5.90 -6.61 8.99
CA LYS A 185 -5.86 -6.08 10.36
C LYS A 185 -5.37 -4.63 10.41
N ASP A 186 -4.32 -4.30 9.66
CA ASP A 186 -3.81 -2.92 9.59
C ASP A 186 -4.85 -1.98 8.98
N LEU A 187 -5.50 -2.39 7.89
CA LEU A 187 -6.60 -1.63 7.28
C LEU A 187 -7.75 -1.37 8.27
N GLU A 188 -8.19 -2.40 9.00
CA GLU A 188 -9.24 -2.26 10.01
C GLU A 188 -8.81 -1.32 11.15
N ALA A 189 -7.55 -1.41 11.59
CA ALA A 189 -7.00 -0.53 12.63
C ALA A 189 -6.99 0.94 12.16
N HIS A 190 -6.54 1.19 10.93
CA HIS A 190 -6.57 2.53 10.32
C HIS A 190 -8.00 3.08 10.24
N GLN A 191 -8.96 2.28 9.77
CA GLN A 191 -10.37 2.66 9.67
C GLN A 191 -10.98 2.97 11.04
N LYS A 192 -10.70 2.15 12.07
CA LYS A 192 -11.17 2.40 13.45
C LYS A 192 -10.55 3.65 14.05
N ALA A 193 -9.27 3.91 13.75
CA ALA A 193 -8.56 5.09 14.22
C ALA A 193 -8.88 6.37 13.42
N GLY A 194 -9.63 6.27 12.31
CA GLY A 194 -9.87 7.41 11.41
C GLY A 194 -8.59 7.93 10.74
N THR A 195 -7.59 7.08 10.54
CA THR A 195 -6.31 7.43 9.92
C THR A 195 -6.20 6.83 8.51
N THR A 196 -5.44 7.47 7.64
CA THR A 196 -5.20 7.00 6.27
C THR A 196 -4.20 5.83 6.28
N PRO A 197 -4.58 4.62 5.79
CA PRO A 197 -3.62 3.53 5.57
C PRO A 197 -2.59 3.94 4.53
N LYS A 198 -1.36 3.42 4.60
CA LYS A 198 -0.35 3.77 3.58
C LYS A 198 -0.69 3.16 2.23
N VAL A 199 -0.36 3.87 1.15
CA VAL A 199 -0.62 3.40 -0.22
C VAL A 199 0.05 2.05 -0.50
N GLU A 200 1.26 1.81 0.01
CA GLU A 200 1.99 0.56 -0.23
C GLU A 200 1.32 -0.63 0.48
N GLU A 201 0.66 -0.42 1.62
CA GLU A 201 -0.06 -1.47 2.34
C GLU A 201 -1.28 -1.92 1.53
N LEU A 202 -2.03 -0.95 0.98
CA LEU A 202 -3.18 -1.20 0.13
C LEU A 202 -2.78 -1.86 -1.20
N GLN A 203 -1.69 -1.39 -1.83
CA GLN A 203 -1.14 -2.03 -3.02
C GLN A 203 -0.65 -3.45 -2.74
N LEU A 204 0.00 -3.70 -1.60
CA LEU A 204 0.42 -5.03 -1.21
C LEU A 204 -0.77 -5.97 -0.95
N LEU A 205 -1.87 -5.45 -0.40
CA LEU A 205 -3.11 -6.21 -0.21
C LEU A 205 -3.75 -6.56 -1.56
N ALA A 206 -3.83 -5.60 -2.48
CA ALA A 206 -4.28 -5.83 -3.85
C ALA A 206 -3.41 -6.89 -4.54
N ASN A 207 -2.09 -6.75 -4.46
CA ASN A 207 -1.15 -7.70 -5.04
C ASN A 207 -1.26 -9.10 -4.42
N SER A 208 -1.55 -9.20 -3.12
CA SER A 208 -1.81 -10.47 -2.45
C SER A 208 -3.07 -11.15 -3.00
N GLY A 209 -4.17 -10.39 -3.15
CA GLY A 209 -5.39 -10.88 -3.79
C GLY A 209 -5.18 -11.31 -5.25
N ALA A 210 -4.41 -10.54 -6.02
CA ALA A 210 -4.08 -10.90 -7.40
C ALA A 210 -3.29 -12.21 -7.50
N LYS A 211 -2.25 -12.38 -6.66
CA LYS A 211 -1.41 -13.58 -6.66
C LYS A 211 -2.17 -14.84 -6.26
N THR A 212 -3.15 -14.71 -5.36
CA THR A 212 -3.99 -15.83 -4.91
C THR A 212 -5.27 -16.00 -5.74
N LYS A 213 -5.49 -15.16 -6.77
CA LYS A 213 -6.75 -15.09 -7.54
C LYS A 213 -7.99 -14.83 -6.67
N ASP A 214 -7.80 -14.20 -5.52
CA ASP A 214 -8.86 -13.77 -4.62
C ASP A 214 -9.37 -12.39 -5.05
N GLN A 215 -10.37 -12.40 -5.93
CA GLN A 215 -11.00 -11.19 -6.46
C GLN A 215 -11.67 -10.34 -5.36
N ALA A 216 -12.17 -10.95 -4.29
CA ALA A 216 -12.81 -10.23 -3.20
C ALA A 216 -11.79 -9.37 -2.45
N THR A 217 -10.62 -9.93 -2.14
CA THR A 217 -9.51 -9.18 -1.52
C THR A 217 -8.98 -8.10 -2.45
N TYR A 218 -8.86 -8.39 -3.74
CA TYR A 218 -8.41 -7.41 -4.73
C TYR A 218 -9.34 -6.19 -4.77
N LEU A 219 -10.65 -6.44 -4.88
CA LEU A 219 -11.67 -5.38 -4.89
C LEU A 219 -11.70 -4.60 -3.58
N LEU A 220 -11.59 -5.27 -2.42
CA LEU A 220 -11.51 -4.60 -1.12
C LEU A 220 -10.32 -3.61 -1.08
N ALA A 221 -9.15 -4.05 -1.53
CA ALA A 221 -7.97 -3.20 -1.57
C ALA A 221 -8.15 -2.02 -2.52
N LEU A 222 -8.71 -2.28 -3.71
CA LEU A 222 -8.94 -1.26 -4.74
C LEU A 222 -10.00 -0.22 -4.34
N GLU A 223 -11.07 -0.63 -3.66
CA GLU A 223 -12.05 0.28 -3.06
C GLU A 223 -11.39 1.22 -2.04
N ASN A 224 -10.41 0.74 -1.26
CA ASN A 224 -9.66 1.58 -0.32
C ASN A 224 -8.61 2.44 -1.02
N LEU A 225 -7.97 1.96 -2.09
CA LEU A 225 -7.09 2.78 -2.93
C LEU A 225 -7.86 3.95 -3.53
N VAL A 226 -9.05 3.71 -4.10
CA VAL A 226 -9.92 4.78 -4.60
C VAL A 226 -10.37 5.73 -3.50
N ARG A 227 -10.70 5.22 -2.31
CA ARG A 227 -11.15 6.04 -1.16
C ARG A 227 -10.07 7.01 -0.67
N TYR A 228 -8.85 6.54 -0.50
CA TYR A 228 -7.77 7.30 0.15
C TYR A 228 -6.81 7.96 -0.84
N TYR A 229 -6.63 7.35 -2.02
CA TYR A 229 -5.65 7.75 -3.03
C TYR A 229 -6.28 7.75 -4.43
N PRO A 230 -7.40 8.45 -4.67
CA PRO A 230 -8.11 8.39 -5.94
C PRO A 230 -7.20 8.80 -7.11
N SER A 231 -7.12 7.91 -8.12
CA SER A 231 -6.44 8.14 -9.39
C SER A 231 -7.27 7.57 -10.53
N ASP A 232 -7.05 8.06 -11.75
CA ASP A 232 -7.73 7.54 -12.94
C ASP A 232 -7.51 6.02 -13.08
N ASP A 233 -6.28 5.54 -12.88
CA ASP A 233 -5.95 4.10 -12.97
C ASP A 233 -6.72 3.26 -11.95
N TYR A 234 -6.86 3.71 -10.70
CA TYR A 234 -7.61 2.96 -9.69
C TYR A 234 -9.11 2.97 -9.95
N TRP A 235 -9.65 4.09 -10.45
CA TRP A 235 -11.04 4.14 -10.86
C TRP A 235 -11.33 3.21 -12.03
N LEU A 236 -10.51 3.25 -13.08
CA LEU A 236 -10.67 2.40 -14.27
C LEU A 236 -10.57 0.92 -13.92
N ASP A 237 -9.60 0.51 -13.11
CA ASP A 237 -9.48 -0.86 -12.65
C ASP A 237 -10.69 -1.25 -11.77
N LEU A 238 -11.16 -0.38 -10.88
CA LEU A 238 -12.30 -0.68 -10.00
C LEU A 238 -13.59 -0.93 -10.79
N LEU A 239 -13.84 -0.08 -11.79
CA LEU A 239 -15.00 -0.20 -12.67
C LEU A 239 -14.88 -1.45 -13.55
N SER A 240 -13.71 -1.70 -14.15
CA SER A 240 -13.46 -2.90 -14.96
C SER A 240 -13.63 -4.20 -14.17
N ARG A 241 -13.03 -4.31 -12.98
CA ARG A 241 -13.13 -5.49 -12.09
C ARG A 241 -14.56 -5.74 -11.64
N THR A 242 -15.35 -4.68 -11.47
CA THR A 242 -16.75 -4.76 -11.08
C THR A 242 -17.60 -5.28 -12.23
N GLN A 243 -17.39 -4.80 -13.45
CA GLN A 243 -18.05 -5.34 -14.64
C GLN A 243 -17.69 -6.80 -14.89
N GLY A 244 -16.48 -7.22 -14.51
CA GLY A 244 -16.02 -8.61 -14.62
C GLY A 244 -16.60 -9.58 -13.57
N LYS A 245 -17.42 -9.13 -12.61
CA LYS A 245 -18.09 -10.03 -11.66
C LYS A 245 -19.12 -10.89 -12.38
N ALA A 246 -19.18 -12.18 -12.05
CA ALA A 246 -20.16 -13.10 -12.64
C ALA A 246 -21.63 -12.69 -12.41
N SER A 247 -21.91 -11.94 -11.34
CA SER A 247 -23.23 -11.43 -11.02
C SER A 247 -23.59 -10.13 -11.72
N TYR A 248 -22.63 -9.44 -12.36
CA TYR A 248 -22.83 -8.11 -12.92
C TYR A 248 -23.86 -8.11 -14.05
N SER A 249 -24.80 -7.15 -14.00
CA SER A 249 -25.81 -6.98 -15.05
C SER A 249 -25.38 -5.92 -16.05
N ASN A 250 -25.30 -6.30 -17.33
CA ASN A 250 -24.97 -5.39 -18.43
C ASN A 250 -25.97 -4.22 -18.61
N ARG A 251 -27.14 -4.26 -17.95
CA ARG A 251 -28.07 -3.11 -17.94
C ARG A 251 -27.47 -1.85 -17.32
N PHE A 252 -26.43 -1.99 -16.50
CA PHE A 252 -25.71 -0.89 -15.86
C PHE A 252 -24.53 -0.35 -16.68
N ALA A 253 -24.32 -0.82 -17.93
CA ALA A 253 -23.23 -0.33 -18.78
C ALA A 253 -23.21 1.21 -18.87
N LEU A 254 -24.37 1.83 -19.11
CA LEU A 254 -24.49 3.28 -19.16
C LEU A 254 -24.20 3.95 -17.81
N ASP A 255 -24.62 3.34 -16.69
CA ASP A 255 -24.39 3.90 -15.35
C ASP A 255 -22.92 3.78 -14.91
N VAL A 256 -22.19 2.77 -15.36
CA VAL A 256 -20.73 2.71 -15.16
C VAL A 256 -20.03 3.83 -15.91
N LEU A 257 -20.37 4.06 -17.18
CA LEU A 257 -19.75 5.13 -17.98
C LEU A 257 -20.05 6.53 -17.44
N ARG A 258 -21.24 6.72 -16.84
CA ARG A 258 -21.58 7.96 -16.11
C ARG A 258 -20.63 8.19 -14.93
N LEU A 259 -20.39 7.14 -14.15
CA LEU A 259 -19.47 7.21 -13.02
C LEU A 259 -18.03 7.41 -13.49
N GLU A 260 -17.59 6.70 -14.52
CA GLU A 260 -16.27 6.89 -15.11
C GLU A 260 -16.06 8.34 -15.53
N LYS A 261 -16.98 8.92 -16.32
CA LYS A 261 -16.95 10.32 -16.75
C LYS A 261 -16.85 11.31 -15.58
N ALA A 262 -17.45 10.98 -14.45
CA ALA A 262 -17.39 11.83 -13.25
C ALA A 262 -16.09 11.64 -12.47
N ALA A 263 -15.54 10.41 -12.45
CA ALA A 263 -14.47 10.00 -11.57
C ALA A 263 -13.06 10.18 -12.16
N VAL A 264 -12.90 10.00 -13.48
CA VAL A 264 -11.60 10.11 -14.14
C VAL A 264 -11.41 11.49 -14.77
N SER A 265 -10.15 11.93 -14.89
CA SER A 265 -9.84 13.19 -15.57
C SER A 265 -10.06 13.10 -17.08
N LYS A 266 -9.88 11.91 -17.67
CA LYS A 266 -10.01 11.65 -19.09
C LYS A 266 -10.38 10.20 -19.38
N MET A 267 -11.47 9.98 -20.10
CA MET A 267 -11.86 8.66 -20.60
C MET A 267 -11.16 8.34 -21.92
N ALA A 268 -11.11 7.06 -22.28
CA ALA A 268 -10.70 6.64 -23.62
C ALA A 268 -11.71 7.09 -24.68
N ALA A 269 -11.27 7.18 -25.94
CA ALA A 269 -12.13 7.60 -27.06
C ALA A 269 -13.36 6.68 -27.20
N GLU A 270 -13.13 5.37 -27.10
CA GLU A 270 -14.14 4.33 -27.20
C GLU A 270 -15.21 4.49 -26.11
N GLU A 271 -14.82 4.83 -24.88
CA GLU A 271 -15.73 4.99 -23.75
C GLU A 271 -16.58 6.27 -23.87
N TYR A 272 -16.02 7.36 -24.41
CA TYR A 272 -16.81 8.54 -24.76
C TYR A 272 -17.86 8.24 -25.85
N THR A 273 -17.47 7.49 -26.89
CA THR A 273 -18.42 7.09 -27.94
C THR A 273 -19.47 6.12 -27.42
N ALA A 274 -19.10 5.13 -26.60
CA ALA A 274 -20.03 4.18 -26.00
C ALA A 274 -21.03 4.89 -25.08
N LEU A 275 -20.58 5.84 -24.26
CA LEU A 275 -21.45 6.66 -23.42
C LEU A 275 -22.47 7.42 -24.27
N ALA A 276 -22.01 8.03 -25.37
CA ALA A 276 -22.89 8.78 -26.25
C ALA A 276 -23.92 7.90 -26.94
N GLU A 277 -23.51 6.77 -27.50
CA GLU A 277 -24.39 5.83 -28.20
C GLU A 277 -25.42 5.20 -27.26
N LEU A 278 -25.00 4.77 -26.06
CA LEU A 278 -25.91 4.23 -25.05
C LEU A 278 -26.87 5.30 -24.53
N ALA A 279 -26.42 6.55 -24.37
CA ALA A 279 -27.29 7.66 -24.00
C ALA A 279 -28.32 7.97 -25.10
N LEU A 280 -27.93 7.98 -26.38
CA LEU A 280 -28.87 8.13 -27.49
C LEU A 280 -29.90 7.00 -27.53
N LEU A 281 -29.46 5.75 -27.35
CA LEU A 281 -30.33 4.58 -27.27
C LEU A 281 -31.32 4.68 -26.09
N ALA A 282 -30.89 5.27 -24.98
CA ALA A 282 -31.73 5.53 -23.81
C ALA A 282 -32.63 6.77 -23.94
N GLY A 283 -32.61 7.47 -25.08
CA GLY A 283 -33.37 8.71 -25.29
C GLY A 283 -32.85 9.88 -24.44
N GLN A 284 -31.53 9.96 -24.24
CA GLN A 284 -30.84 11.01 -23.49
C GLN A 284 -29.83 11.75 -24.38
N PRO A 285 -30.26 12.40 -25.47
CA PRO A 285 -29.34 13.03 -26.43
C PRO A 285 -28.54 14.20 -25.85
N ILE A 286 -29.07 14.88 -24.82
CA ILE A 286 -28.34 15.94 -24.10
C ILE A 286 -27.09 15.36 -23.41
N GLU A 287 -27.22 14.20 -22.75
CA GLU A 287 -26.09 13.49 -22.14
C GLU A 287 -25.09 13.02 -23.21
N ALA A 288 -25.61 12.50 -24.33
CA ALA A 288 -24.76 12.06 -25.43
C ALA A 288 -23.91 13.19 -26.00
N LYS A 289 -24.54 14.37 -26.23
CA LYS A 289 -23.83 15.58 -26.65
C LYS A 289 -22.73 15.95 -25.67
N GLN A 290 -23.01 15.96 -24.37
CA GLN A 290 -22.03 16.30 -23.35
C GLN A 290 -20.84 15.33 -23.29
N ALA A 291 -21.08 14.04 -23.50
CA ALA A 291 -20.01 13.05 -23.57
C ALA A 291 -19.09 13.31 -24.77
N LEU A 292 -19.67 13.55 -25.95
CA LEU A 292 -18.90 13.83 -27.17
C LEU A 292 -18.14 15.15 -27.04
N ASP A 293 -18.79 16.22 -26.59
CA ASP A 293 -18.15 17.52 -26.37
C ASP A 293 -16.94 17.40 -25.43
N ALA A 294 -17.05 16.62 -24.35
CA ALA A 294 -15.94 16.36 -23.44
C ALA A 294 -14.81 15.58 -24.13
N GLY A 295 -15.11 14.54 -24.93
CA GLY A 295 -14.11 13.79 -25.67
C GLY A 295 -13.38 14.63 -26.73
N PHE A 296 -14.09 15.53 -27.41
CA PHE A 296 -13.49 16.49 -28.35
C PHE A 296 -12.63 17.53 -27.61
N ALA A 297 -13.10 18.05 -26.48
CA ALA A 297 -12.35 19.02 -25.67
C ALA A 297 -11.06 18.41 -25.10
N ASN A 298 -11.09 17.13 -24.70
CA ASN A 298 -9.92 16.37 -24.25
C ASN A 298 -8.99 15.91 -25.39
N GLY A 299 -9.34 16.20 -26.66
CA GLY A 299 -8.52 15.86 -27.82
C GLY A 299 -8.46 14.37 -28.17
N VAL A 300 -9.25 13.52 -27.51
CA VAL A 300 -9.31 12.08 -27.78
C VAL A 300 -10.31 11.73 -28.89
N LEU A 301 -11.29 12.61 -29.16
CA LEU A 301 -12.21 12.51 -30.29
C LEU A 301 -11.86 13.52 -31.39
N GLY A 302 -12.37 13.27 -32.60
CA GLY A 302 -12.13 14.14 -33.76
C GLY A 302 -10.74 14.02 -34.40
N THR A 303 -9.92 13.07 -33.95
CA THR A 303 -8.57 12.78 -34.47
C THR A 303 -8.46 11.34 -34.98
N GLY A 304 -7.40 11.03 -35.72
CA GLY A 304 -7.12 9.69 -36.25
C GLY A 304 -8.13 9.18 -37.29
N ASN A 305 -8.10 7.86 -37.53
CA ASN A 305 -8.88 7.21 -38.60
C ASN A 305 -10.40 7.30 -38.37
N LYS A 306 -10.86 7.38 -37.11
CA LYS A 306 -12.28 7.50 -36.75
C LYS A 306 -12.77 8.96 -36.63
N ALA A 307 -11.95 9.96 -36.95
CA ALA A 307 -12.31 11.37 -36.81
C ALA A 307 -13.64 11.74 -37.51
N GLY A 308 -13.89 11.18 -38.69
CA GLY A 308 -15.13 11.39 -39.45
C GLY A 308 -16.35 10.80 -38.74
N GLU A 309 -16.23 9.59 -38.20
CA GLU A 309 -17.28 8.92 -37.42
C GLU A 309 -17.61 9.71 -36.15
N HIS A 310 -16.58 10.16 -35.41
CA HIS A 310 -16.74 10.99 -34.22
C HIS A 310 -17.51 12.29 -34.52
N LYS A 311 -17.18 12.97 -35.64
CA LYS A 311 -17.86 14.21 -36.05
C LYS A 311 -19.32 13.96 -36.44
N LYS A 312 -19.60 12.85 -37.13
CA LYS A 312 -20.97 12.47 -37.51
C LYS A 312 -21.83 12.16 -36.29
N LEU A 313 -21.29 11.39 -35.34
CA LEU A 313 -21.97 11.07 -34.09
C LEU A 313 -22.27 12.34 -33.28
N ARG A 314 -21.30 13.27 -33.21
CA ARG A 314 -21.50 14.57 -32.55
C ARG A 314 -22.59 15.40 -33.22
N ALA A 315 -22.59 15.50 -34.54
CA ALA A 315 -23.64 16.24 -35.26
C ALA A 315 -25.05 15.64 -35.04
N GLN A 316 -25.16 14.31 -34.96
CA GLN A 316 -26.41 13.63 -34.63
C GLN A 316 -26.87 13.98 -33.21
N ALA A 317 -25.98 13.83 -32.23
CA ALA A 317 -26.29 14.15 -30.83
C ALA A 317 -26.63 15.64 -30.65
N ASP A 318 -25.92 16.54 -31.33
CA ASP A 318 -26.18 17.98 -31.32
C ASP A 318 -27.59 18.32 -31.80
N LYS A 319 -28.00 17.75 -32.94
CA LYS A 319 -29.34 17.95 -33.48
C LYS A 319 -30.42 17.45 -32.51
N GLN A 320 -30.28 16.22 -32.02
CA GLN A 320 -31.26 15.63 -31.11
C GLN A 320 -31.32 16.36 -29.76
N ALA A 321 -30.17 16.78 -29.22
CA ALA A 321 -30.09 17.53 -27.98
C ALA A 321 -30.74 18.91 -28.11
N ALA A 322 -30.59 19.59 -29.26
CA ALA A 322 -31.26 20.85 -29.54
C ALA A 322 -32.78 20.69 -29.62
N ASP A 323 -33.25 19.65 -30.32
CA ASP A 323 -34.68 19.33 -30.42
C ASP A 323 -35.27 18.98 -29.05
N ASP A 324 -34.58 18.16 -28.25
CA ASP A 324 -35.00 17.81 -26.90
C ASP A 324 -35.04 19.03 -25.99
N THR A 325 -33.99 19.85 -25.97
CA THR A 325 -33.92 21.06 -25.12
C THR A 325 -35.07 22.02 -25.45
N LYS A 326 -35.43 22.17 -26.73
CA LYS A 326 -36.56 23.00 -27.16
C LYS A 326 -37.90 22.46 -26.68
N ASN A 327 -38.06 21.13 -26.64
CA ASN A 327 -39.34 20.47 -26.40
C ASN A 327 -39.50 19.89 -24.99
N ILE A 328 -38.46 19.89 -24.16
CA ILE A 328 -38.42 19.20 -22.86
C ILE A 328 -39.59 19.59 -21.93
N GLY A 329 -40.00 20.85 -21.92
CA GLY A 329 -41.13 21.32 -21.12
C GLY A 329 -42.50 20.74 -21.54
N THR A 330 -42.66 20.38 -22.82
CA THR A 330 -43.93 19.87 -23.36
C THR A 330 -44.28 18.47 -22.86
N GLY A 331 -43.28 17.68 -22.49
CA GLY A 331 -43.44 16.31 -22.00
C GLY A 331 -43.92 16.22 -20.55
N GLU A 332 -43.81 17.29 -19.76
CA GLU A 332 -44.07 17.28 -18.31
C GLU A 332 -45.52 16.89 -17.98
N ALA A 333 -46.49 17.56 -18.59
CA ALA A 333 -47.91 17.31 -18.31
C ALA A 333 -48.30 15.86 -18.65
N SER A 334 -47.78 15.32 -19.76
CA SER A 334 -48.01 13.95 -20.18
C SER A 334 -47.36 12.95 -19.22
N ALA A 335 -46.10 13.17 -18.81
CA ALA A 335 -45.41 12.33 -17.83
C ALA A 335 -46.12 12.32 -16.46
N ARG A 336 -46.67 13.45 -16.03
CA ARG A 336 -47.50 13.54 -14.81
C ARG A 336 -48.84 12.81 -14.92
N LYS A 337 -49.39 12.62 -16.11
CA LYS A 337 -50.62 11.84 -16.34
C LYS A 337 -50.38 10.34 -16.52
N SER A 338 -49.15 9.91 -16.81
CA SER A 338 -48.81 8.49 -16.95
C SER A 338 -49.09 7.69 -15.67
N LYS A 339 -49.44 6.41 -15.86
CA LYS A 339 -49.75 5.45 -14.78
C LYS A 339 -48.52 5.02 -13.97
N ASN A 340 -47.31 5.26 -14.47
CA ASN A 340 -46.05 4.96 -13.79
C ASN A 340 -45.10 6.16 -13.83
N GLY A 341 -44.04 6.08 -13.02
CA GLY A 341 -43.04 7.14 -12.85
C GLY A 341 -41.96 7.24 -13.91
N THR A 342 -41.84 6.29 -14.84
CA THR A 342 -40.69 6.17 -15.74
C THR A 342 -40.47 7.44 -16.57
N GLY A 343 -41.55 8.04 -17.10
CA GLY A 343 -41.47 9.28 -17.87
C GLY A 343 -40.94 10.46 -17.06
N LEU A 344 -41.36 10.58 -15.80
CA LEU A 344 -40.90 11.65 -14.90
C LEU A 344 -39.43 11.48 -14.53
N ILE A 345 -38.96 10.25 -14.33
CA ILE A 345 -37.55 9.96 -14.03
C ILE A 345 -36.65 10.30 -15.21
N ASN A 346 -37.04 9.89 -16.43
CA ASN A 346 -36.27 10.18 -17.63
C ASN A 346 -36.23 11.68 -17.93
N LEU A 347 -37.37 12.37 -17.77
CA LEU A 347 -37.47 13.81 -17.96
C LEU A 347 -36.67 14.58 -16.90
N GLY A 348 -36.78 14.16 -15.64
CA GLY A 348 -36.02 14.75 -14.55
C GLY A 348 -34.51 14.59 -14.76
N TYR A 349 -34.06 13.43 -15.25
CA TYR A 349 -32.65 13.24 -15.57
C TYR A 349 -32.18 14.09 -16.76
N ALA A 350 -33.01 14.31 -17.78
CA ALA A 350 -32.72 15.26 -18.85
C ALA A 350 -32.55 16.70 -18.31
N TYR A 351 -33.34 17.12 -17.32
CA TYR A 351 -33.12 18.40 -16.64
C TYR A 351 -31.84 18.43 -15.79
N VAL A 352 -31.49 17.32 -15.12
CA VAL A 352 -30.21 17.19 -14.40
C VAL A 352 -29.03 17.36 -15.34
N THR A 353 -29.06 16.73 -16.52
CA THR A 353 -27.98 16.87 -17.52
C THR A 353 -27.92 18.29 -18.09
N LEU A 354 -29.03 19.01 -18.19
CA LEU A 354 -29.04 20.46 -18.50
C LEU A 354 -28.51 21.36 -17.36
N GLY A 355 -28.15 20.82 -16.20
CA GLY A 355 -27.76 21.59 -15.03
C GLY A 355 -28.93 22.21 -14.27
N GLN A 356 -30.17 21.92 -14.65
CA GLN A 356 -31.38 22.33 -13.93
C GLN A 356 -31.66 21.35 -12.78
N PHE A 357 -30.72 21.26 -11.84
CA PHE A 357 -30.66 20.21 -10.83
C PHE A 357 -31.92 20.14 -9.96
N ASP A 358 -32.39 21.25 -9.38
CA ASP A 358 -33.55 21.23 -8.49
C ASP A 358 -34.82 20.75 -9.19
N LYS A 359 -35.06 21.23 -10.41
CA LYS A 359 -36.19 20.82 -11.23
C LYS A 359 -36.08 19.33 -11.59
N GLY A 360 -34.90 18.89 -12.03
CA GLY A 360 -34.67 17.52 -12.43
C GLY A 360 -34.81 16.53 -11.28
N ILE A 361 -34.21 16.84 -10.13
CA ILE A 361 -34.32 16.05 -8.90
C ILE A 361 -35.78 15.95 -8.44
N ALA A 362 -36.52 17.06 -8.44
CA ALA A 362 -37.94 17.06 -8.05
C ALA A 362 -38.77 16.12 -8.94
N LEU A 363 -38.55 16.13 -10.26
CA LEU A 363 -39.22 15.23 -11.20
C LEU A 363 -38.83 13.76 -10.98
N ILE A 364 -37.55 13.47 -10.72
CA ILE A 364 -37.10 12.11 -10.40
C ILE A 364 -37.78 11.60 -9.12
N GLN A 365 -37.83 12.43 -8.06
CA GLN A 365 -38.53 12.11 -6.81
C GLN A 365 -40.02 11.87 -7.04
N GLU A 366 -40.69 12.73 -7.81
CA GLU A 366 -42.11 12.58 -8.16
C GLU A 366 -42.35 11.26 -8.91
N GLY A 367 -41.48 10.92 -9.86
CA GLY A 367 -41.55 9.64 -10.58
C GLY A 367 -41.34 8.43 -9.68
N ILE A 368 -40.38 8.47 -8.75
CA ILE A 368 -40.18 7.39 -7.77
C ILE A 368 -41.43 7.24 -6.88
N ALA A 369 -41.98 8.34 -6.37
CA ALA A 369 -43.17 8.32 -5.52
C ALA A 369 -44.42 7.79 -6.25
N LYS A 370 -44.55 8.05 -7.55
CA LYS A 370 -45.64 7.52 -8.39
C LYS A 370 -45.59 5.99 -8.55
N GLY A 371 -44.41 5.37 -8.45
CA GLY A 371 -44.26 3.93 -8.55
C GLY A 371 -44.54 3.37 -9.95
N GLY A 372 -44.94 2.09 -10.03
CA GLY A 372 -45.14 1.37 -11.29
C GLY A 372 -43.85 1.15 -12.09
N LEU A 373 -42.70 1.19 -11.41
CA LEU A 373 -41.37 1.03 -12.01
C LEU A 373 -41.01 -0.44 -12.08
N GLN A 374 -40.44 -0.87 -13.21
CA GLN A 374 -39.89 -2.21 -13.36
C GLN A 374 -38.72 -2.44 -12.40
N ASN A 375 -37.84 -1.43 -12.24
CA ASN A 375 -36.67 -1.47 -11.36
C ASN A 375 -36.63 -0.22 -10.46
N ALA A 376 -37.29 -0.28 -9.31
CA ALA A 376 -37.38 0.87 -8.40
C ALA A 376 -36.02 1.30 -7.82
N ASP A 377 -35.10 0.36 -7.55
CA ASP A 377 -33.78 0.70 -7.02
C ASP A 377 -32.86 1.31 -8.09
N ASP A 378 -33.02 0.98 -9.37
CA ASP A 378 -32.28 1.62 -10.47
C ASP A 378 -32.67 3.12 -10.54
N ALA A 379 -33.93 3.45 -10.26
CA ALA A 379 -34.38 4.84 -10.14
C ALA A 379 -33.77 5.55 -8.92
N LYS A 380 -33.63 4.86 -7.78
CA LYS A 380 -32.93 5.41 -6.60
C LYS A 380 -31.44 5.63 -6.87
N LEU A 381 -30.77 4.72 -7.59
CA LEU A 381 -29.39 4.91 -8.03
C LEU A 381 -29.28 6.19 -8.85
N ARG A 382 -30.19 6.39 -9.81
CA ARG A 382 -30.26 7.61 -10.63
C ARG A 382 -30.51 8.87 -9.84
N LEU A 383 -31.42 8.85 -8.87
CA LEU A 383 -31.63 9.97 -7.96
C LEU A 383 -30.35 10.27 -7.17
N GLY A 384 -29.68 9.23 -6.66
CA GLY A 384 -28.47 9.33 -5.88
C GLY A 384 -27.32 10.00 -6.63
N TYR A 385 -27.01 9.57 -7.86
CA TYR A 385 -25.99 10.26 -8.66
C TYR A 385 -26.45 11.62 -9.18
N SER A 386 -27.76 11.87 -9.32
CA SER A 386 -28.27 13.21 -9.65
C SER A 386 -27.99 14.20 -8.51
N TYR A 387 -28.15 13.78 -7.26
CA TYR A 387 -27.72 14.58 -6.10
C TYR A 387 -26.19 14.79 -6.08
N ALA A 388 -25.43 13.74 -6.41
CA ALA A 388 -23.97 13.83 -6.48
C ALA A 388 -23.51 14.87 -7.51
N LEU A 389 -24.09 14.85 -8.72
CA LEU A 389 -23.83 15.82 -9.78
C LEU A 389 -24.25 17.25 -9.39
N ALA A 390 -25.33 17.39 -8.63
CA ALA A 390 -25.81 18.67 -8.10
C ALA A 390 -24.98 19.22 -6.92
N GLY A 391 -23.95 18.50 -6.46
CA GLY A 391 -23.16 18.88 -5.27
C GLY A 391 -23.89 18.67 -3.94
N ARG A 392 -25.06 18.04 -3.94
CA ARG A 392 -25.88 17.75 -2.74
C ARG A 392 -25.37 16.48 -2.06
N LYS A 393 -24.19 16.58 -1.45
CA LYS A 393 -23.44 15.45 -0.87
C LYS A 393 -24.26 14.60 0.11
N ASP A 394 -24.91 15.23 1.10
CA ASP A 394 -25.63 14.50 2.15
C ASP A 394 -26.85 13.75 1.59
N ASP A 395 -27.58 14.37 0.67
CA ASP A 395 -28.73 13.75 -0.01
C ASP A 395 -28.29 12.59 -0.91
N ALA A 396 -27.15 12.75 -1.60
CA ALA A 396 -26.56 11.69 -2.41
C ALA A 396 -26.22 10.48 -1.54
N ILE A 397 -25.49 10.68 -0.45
CA ILE A 397 -25.09 9.61 0.47
C ILE A 397 -26.32 8.92 1.05
N LYS A 398 -27.28 9.68 1.58
CA LYS A 398 -28.51 9.14 2.17
C LYS A 398 -29.30 8.30 1.16
N THR A 399 -29.40 8.75 -0.09
CA THR A 399 -30.12 8.04 -1.14
C THR A 399 -29.38 6.77 -1.56
N LEU A 400 -28.07 6.87 -1.81
CA LEU A 400 -27.24 5.78 -2.33
C LEU A 400 -27.03 4.67 -1.29
N GLN A 401 -27.02 4.99 0.00
CA GLN A 401 -26.98 3.98 1.08
C GLN A 401 -28.17 3.01 1.04
N GLY A 402 -29.31 3.46 0.52
CA GLY A 402 -30.51 2.63 0.35
C GLY A 402 -30.50 1.76 -0.91
N VAL A 403 -29.50 1.88 -1.78
CA VAL A 403 -29.39 1.10 -3.02
C VAL A 403 -28.53 -0.14 -2.74
N THR A 404 -29.17 -1.31 -2.78
CA THR A 404 -28.53 -2.60 -2.49
C THR A 404 -28.71 -3.56 -3.67
N GLY A 405 -27.88 -4.60 -3.74
CA GLY A 405 -27.96 -5.63 -4.79
C GLY A 405 -26.59 -6.10 -5.26
N ALA A 406 -26.51 -7.37 -5.61
CA ALA A 406 -25.27 -8.03 -6.05
C ALA A 406 -25.05 -7.97 -7.58
N ASP A 407 -26.00 -7.39 -8.32
CA ASP A 407 -25.99 -7.28 -9.78
C ASP A 407 -25.20 -6.07 -10.33
N GLY A 408 -24.40 -5.43 -9.47
CA GLY A 408 -23.60 -4.24 -9.77
C GLY A 408 -24.20 -2.94 -9.24
N ARG A 409 -25.51 -2.87 -9.00
CA ARG A 409 -26.16 -1.63 -8.49
C ARG A 409 -25.66 -1.20 -7.12
N GLY A 410 -25.48 -2.15 -6.21
CA GLY A 410 -24.93 -1.87 -4.88
C GLY A 410 -23.48 -1.42 -4.94
N ASP A 411 -22.70 -1.92 -5.92
CA ASP A 411 -21.32 -1.48 -6.14
C ASP A 411 -21.29 -0.04 -6.65
N LEU A 412 -22.06 0.27 -7.70
CA LEU A 412 -22.19 1.62 -8.25
C LEU A 412 -22.62 2.63 -7.19
N ALA A 413 -23.59 2.27 -6.33
CA ALA A 413 -24.02 3.13 -5.25
C ALA A 413 -22.89 3.45 -4.26
N ARG A 414 -22.13 2.42 -3.84
CA ARG A 414 -20.94 2.61 -2.99
C ARG A 414 -19.88 3.46 -3.68
N TYR A 415 -19.68 3.31 -4.98
CA TYR A 415 -18.66 4.05 -5.72
C TYR A 415 -19.03 5.52 -5.91
N TRP A 416 -20.30 5.84 -6.17
CA TRP A 416 -20.77 7.22 -6.11
C TRP A 416 -20.60 7.84 -4.72
N ILE A 417 -20.83 7.07 -3.64
CA ILE A 417 -20.56 7.51 -2.27
C ILE A 417 -19.06 7.79 -2.06
N MET A 418 -18.17 6.94 -2.58
CA MET A 418 -16.72 7.19 -2.53
C MET A 418 -16.36 8.45 -3.30
N TRP A 419 -16.93 8.63 -4.49
CA TRP A 419 -16.71 9.81 -5.31
C TRP A 419 -17.13 11.09 -4.60
N VAL A 420 -18.32 11.19 -4.01
CA VAL A 420 -18.74 12.41 -3.28
C VAL A 420 -17.96 12.65 -1.97
N ASN A 421 -17.29 11.62 -1.45
CA ASN A 421 -16.43 11.71 -0.27
C ASN A 421 -14.95 11.91 -0.58
N ARG A 422 -14.57 11.94 -1.86
CA ARG A 422 -13.16 12.07 -2.27
C ARG A 422 -12.53 13.34 -1.68
N PRO A 423 -11.24 13.31 -1.31
CA PRO A 423 -10.50 14.52 -0.98
C PRO A 423 -10.57 15.52 -2.14
N ALA A 424 -10.63 16.82 -1.84
CA ALA A 424 -10.54 17.83 -2.88
C ALA A 424 -9.24 17.65 -3.69
N ALA A 425 -9.28 17.85 -5.01
CA ALA A 425 -8.22 17.46 -5.96
C ALA A 425 -6.79 17.94 -5.61
N GLY A 426 -6.64 19.00 -4.81
CA GLY A 426 -5.34 19.48 -4.33
C GLY A 426 -4.71 18.69 -3.17
N ALA A 427 -5.49 17.90 -2.42
CA ALA A 427 -5.01 17.12 -1.28
C ALA A 427 -4.44 15.74 -1.67
N ALA A 428 -5.03 15.10 -2.70
CA ALA A 428 -4.63 13.76 -3.14
C ALA A 428 -3.24 13.73 -3.79
N GLN A 429 -2.87 14.78 -4.55
CA GLN A 429 -1.53 14.89 -5.17
C GLN A 429 -0.43 15.15 -4.14
N ALA A 430 -0.73 15.86 -3.05
CA ALA A 430 0.22 16.11 -1.96
C ALA A 430 0.43 14.86 -1.09
N GLN A 431 -0.58 13.99 -0.95
CA GLN A 431 -0.50 12.76 -0.16
C GLN A 431 0.08 11.56 -0.91
N ALA A 432 0.06 11.56 -2.25
CA ALA A 432 0.72 10.53 -3.06
C ALA A 432 2.21 10.82 -3.31
N ALA A 433 2.66 12.06 -3.08
CA ALA A 433 4.04 12.50 -3.24
C ALA A 433 4.84 12.51 -1.92
N GLN A 434 4.19 12.19 -0.80
CA GLN A 434 4.78 11.98 0.53
C GLN A 434 4.78 10.50 0.85
#